data_AF-A0A5Z3YHK7-F1
#
_entry.id   AF-A0A5Z3YHK7-F1
#
_cell.length_a   1.000
_cell.length_b   1.000
_cell.length_c   1.000
_cell.angle_alpha   90.00
_cell.angle_beta   90.00
_cell.angle_gamma   90.00
#
_symmetry.space_group_name_H-M   'P 1'
#
loop_
_entity.id
_entity.type
_entity.pdbx_description
1 polymer ?
#
loop_
_entity_poly.entity_id
_entity_poly.type
_entity_poly.pdbx_seq_one_letter_code
_entity_poly.pdbx_strand_id
1 'polypeptide(L)'
;MKVRRIGISLTNKNKTIRFSDFINYLIPFNGERMGFEGGERFFLFHEDDVFFSGVVLSFKDQRRDCRARFQDGQFTIHTADILDDEKLIDFNFFVVKKSSLKGLYEYYHNSCSIHVLFALLRNKFNALKADKISNYIADNLALGREKAEAKGKKEYAGRLSTSILIDNRDIPTVLAEYAKV
;
A
#
# COMPACT_ATOMS: atom_id res chain seq x y z
N MET A 1 21.82 -3.14 -5.94
CA MET A 1 20.65 -2.43 -5.39
C MET A 1 20.74 -2.44 -3.87
N LYS A 2 20.81 -1.28 -3.20
CA LYS A 2 20.84 -1.23 -1.72
C LYS A 2 19.41 -1.27 -1.19
N VAL A 3 19.02 -2.38 -0.57
CA VAL A 3 17.70 -2.56 0.04
C VAL A 3 17.71 -1.96 1.46
N ARG A 4 16.74 -1.10 1.74
CA ARG A 4 16.45 -0.55 3.07
C ARG A 4 15.24 -1.30 3.64
N ARG A 5 15.33 -1.71 4.90
CA ARG A 5 14.20 -2.30 5.62
C ARG A 5 13.59 -1.23 6.51
N ILE A 6 12.34 -0.89 6.23
CA ILE A 6 11.60 0.15 6.95
C ILE A 6 10.70 -0.56 7.97
N GLY A 7 10.89 -0.26 9.25
CA GLY A 7 9.97 -0.69 10.29
C GLY A 7 8.60 -0.06 10.07
N ILE A 8 7.53 -0.84 10.20
CA ILE A 8 6.16 -0.36 10.03
C ILE A 8 5.27 -0.81 11.17
N SER A 9 4.26 0.00 11.48
CA SER A 9 3.20 -0.35 12.42
C SER A 9 1.85 -0.02 11.82
N LEU A 10 0.94 -0.98 11.91
CA LEU A 10 -0.48 -0.77 11.69
C LEU A 10 -1.16 -0.68 13.06
N THR A 11 -2.26 0.05 13.12
CA THR A 11 -3.10 0.12 14.31
C THR A 11 -4.55 0.13 13.86
N ASN A 12 -5.28 -0.91 14.21
CA ASN A 12 -6.72 -0.95 13.98
C ASN A 12 -7.45 -0.32 15.18
N LYS A 13 -7.98 0.89 14.98
CA LYS A 13 -8.79 1.58 16.00
C LYS A 13 -10.27 1.25 15.90
N ASN A 14 -10.67 0.41 14.95
CA ASN A 14 -12.04 -0.09 14.84
C ASN A 14 -12.18 -1.33 15.74
N LYS A 15 -13.18 -1.32 16.63
CA LYS A 15 -13.41 -2.41 17.58
C LYS A 15 -14.23 -3.56 16.99
N THR A 16 -14.92 -3.29 15.89
CA THR A 16 -15.93 -4.19 15.30
C THR A 16 -15.37 -4.92 14.08
N ILE A 17 -14.65 -4.20 13.21
CA ILE A 17 -13.90 -4.81 12.11
C ILE A 17 -12.56 -5.29 12.66
N ARG A 18 -12.38 -6.60 12.81
CA ARG A 18 -11.10 -7.17 13.25
C ARG A 18 -10.09 -7.12 12.11
N PHE A 19 -8.81 -7.21 12.44
CA PHE A 19 -7.76 -7.21 11.42
C PHE A 19 -7.85 -8.44 10.49
N SER A 20 -8.28 -9.60 11.00
CA SER A 20 -8.56 -10.78 10.19
C SER A 20 -9.67 -10.55 9.17
N ASP A 21 -10.73 -9.82 9.55
CA ASP A 21 -11.84 -9.50 8.64
C ASP A 21 -11.34 -8.59 7.50
N PHE A 22 -10.38 -7.72 7.80
CA PHE A 22 -9.72 -6.89 6.80
C PHE A 22 -8.81 -7.68 5.86
N ILE A 23 -8.02 -8.64 6.35
CA ILE A 23 -7.18 -9.46 5.46
C ILE A 23 -8.06 -10.33 4.54
N ASN A 24 -9.10 -10.96 5.08
CA ASN A 24 -10.07 -11.73 4.30
C ASN A 24 -10.76 -10.88 3.23
N TYR A 25 -10.99 -9.60 3.50
CA TYR A 25 -11.48 -8.66 2.50
C TYR A 25 -10.43 -8.35 1.43
N LEU A 26 -9.14 -8.27 1.77
CA LEU A 26 -8.07 -7.93 0.82
C LEU A 26 -7.72 -9.05 -0.16
N ILE A 27 -7.67 -10.30 0.29
CA ILE A 27 -7.18 -11.44 -0.50
C ILE A 27 -7.89 -11.58 -1.87
N PRO A 28 -9.23 -11.45 -1.98
CA PRO A 28 -9.93 -11.52 -3.25
C PRO A 28 -9.49 -10.48 -4.29
N PHE A 29 -8.90 -9.36 -3.86
CA PHE A 29 -8.42 -8.30 -4.76
C PHE A 29 -6.98 -8.53 -5.26
N ASN A 30 -6.39 -9.70 -4.97
CA ASN A 30 -5.08 -10.07 -5.49
C ASN A 30 -5.06 -10.04 -7.01
N GLY A 31 -4.08 -9.34 -7.57
CA GLY A 31 -3.92 -9.25 -9.02
C GLY A 31 -4.75 -8.13 -9.68
N GLU A 32 -5.54 -7.38 -8.91
CA GLU A 32 -6.23 -6.21 -9.45
C GLU A 32 -5.25 -5.08 -9.78
N ARG A 33 -5.47 -4.48 -10.96
CA ARG A 33 -4.79 -3.25 -11.37
C ARG A 33 -5.34 -2.10 -10.56
N MET A 34 -4.49 -1.44 -9.80
CA MET A 34 -4.84 -0.23 -9.08
C MET A 34 -4.05 0.94 -9.64
N GLY A 35 -4.77 1.83 -10.33
CA GLY A 35 -4.24 3.10 -10.77
C GLY A 35 -3.93 3.98 -9.58
N PHE A 36 -2.68 4.39 -9.46
CA PHE A 36 -2.26 5.43 -8.52
C PHE A 36 -1.50 6.50 -9.32
N GLU A 37 -1.37 7.70 -8.76
CA GLU A 37 -0.48 8.71 -9.32
C GLU A 37 0.92 8.10 -9.54
N GLY A 38 1.40 8.20 -10.79
CA GLY A 38 2.71 7.67 -11.20
C GLY A 38 2.76 6.25 -11.77
N GLY A 39 1.63 5.59 -12.06
CA GLY A 39 1.61 4.36 -12.88
C GLY A 39 0.68 3.25 -12.37
N GLU A 40 0.58 2.17 -13.15
CA GLU A 40 -0.15 0.95 -12.76
C GLU A 40 0.61 0.20 -11.68
N ARG A 41 -0.11 -0.25 -10.62
CA ARG A 41 0.45 -1.08 -9.56
C ARG A 41 -0.45 -2.27 -9.26
N PHE A 42 0.15 -3.37 -8.89
CA PHE A 42 -0.54 -4.56 -8.42
C PHE A 42 -0.13 -4.83 -6.98
N PHE A 43 -1.09 -5.27 -6.19
CA PHE A 43 -0.85 -5.71 -4.83
C PHE A 43 -1.24 -7.18 -4.72
N LEU A 44 -0.31 -7.97 -4.21
CA LEU A 44 -0.52 -9.38 -3.94
C LEU A 44 -0.34 -9.60 -2.44
N PHE A 45 -1.36 -10.16 -1.82
CA PHE A 45 -1.48 -10.37 -0.39
C PHE A 45 -1.47 -11.85 -0.08
N HIS A 46 -0.86 -12.19 1.05
CA HIS A 46 -0.79 -13.54 1.59
C HIS A 46 -0.92 -13.47 3.11
N GLU A 47 -1.49 -14.50 3.72
CA GLU A 47 -1.46 -14.69 5.16
C GLU A 47 -1.16 -16.14 5.53
N ASP A 48 -0.43 -16.32 6.63
CA ASP A 48 -0.33 -17.58 7.38
C ASP A 48 -0.78 -17.34 8.82
N ASP A 49 -0.70 -18.32 9.72
CA ASP A 49 -1.18 -18.16 11.11
C ASP A 49 -0.55 -16.98 11.88
N VAL A 50 0.67 -16.58 11.52
CA VAL A 50 1.48 -15.61 12.26
C VAL A 50 1.57 -14.26 11.54
N PHE A 51 1.63 -14.29 10.21
CA PHE A 51 2.00 -13.15 9.38
C PHE A 51 0.95 -12.81 8.33
N PHE A 52 0.83 -11.51 8.08
CA PHE A 52 0.23 -10.95 6.89
C PHE A 52 1.35 -10.33 6.06
N SER A 53 1.52 -10.80 4.82
CA SER A 53 2.62 -10.42 3.95
C SER A 53 2.12 -10.09 2.56
N GLY A 54 2.97 -9.49 1.75
CA GLY A 54 2.63 -9.26 0.36
C GLY A 54 3.74 -8.64 -0.44
N VAL A 55 3.46 -8.52 -1.73
CA VAL A 55 4.32 -7.83 -2.69
C VAL A 55 3.54 -6.73 -3.40
N VAL A 56 4.20 -5.59 -3.58
CA VAL A 56 3.73 -4.49 -4.40
C VAL A 56 4.51 -4.51 -5.70
N LEU A 57 3.85 -4.74 -6.82
CA LEU A 57 4.46 -4.66 -8.15
C LEU A 57 4.13 -3.30 -8.76
N SER A 58 5.15 -2.56 -9.17
CA SER A 58 5.02 -1.26 -9.85
C SER A 58 5.53 -1.38 -11.27
N PHE A 59 4.67 -1.11 -12.23
CA PHE A 59 5.00 -1.20 -13.65
C PHE A 59 5.66 0.11 -14.08
N LYS A 60 6.86 0.01 -14.66
CA LYS A 60 7.57 1.20 -15.18
C LYS A 60 6.91 1.68 -16.46
N ASP A 61 6.70 2.99 -16.55
CA ASP A 61 6.26 3.63 -17.78
C ASP A 61 7.47 3.75 -18.73
N GLN A 62 7.56 2.82 -19.67
CA GLN A 62 8.69 2.67 -20.58
C GLN A 62 8.89 3.87 -21.51
N ARG A 63 7.88 4.73 -21.68
CA ARG A 63 8.04 5.99 -22.44
C ARG A 63 8.96 6.99 -21.74
N ARG A 64 9.22 6.81 -20.44
CA ARG A 64 10.14 7.64 -19.65
C ARG A 64 11.57 7.11 -19.63
N ASP A 65 11.76 5.82 -19.94
CA ASP A 65 13.08 5.16 -20.01
C ASP A 65 13.66 5.26 -21.44
N CYS A 66 13.78 6.50 -21.90
CA CYS A 66 14.40 6.88 -23.15
C CYS A 66 15.93 6.69 -23.07
N ARG A 67 16.52 5.94 -24.00
CA ARG A 67 17.97 5.88 -24.20
C ARG A 67 18.38 6.95 -25.20
N ALA A 68 19.28 7.83 -24.78
CA ALA A 68 19.98 8.72 -25.68
C ALA A 68 21.12 7.96 -26.37
N ARG A 69 21.19 8.04 -27.71
CA ARG A 69 22.37 7.64 -28.47
C ARG A 69 22.94 8.87 -29.18
N PHE A 70 24.26 8.95 -29.17
CA PHE A 70 25.02 9.82 -30.07
C PHE A 70 25.67 8.94 -31.13
N GLN A 71 25.22 9.07 -32.38
CA GLN A 71 25.83 8.44 -33.55
C GLN A 71 25.94 9.50 -34.65
N ASP A 72 27.10 9.58 -35.30
CA ASP A 72 27.37 10.49 -36.42
C ASP A 72 26.99 11.96 -36.18
N GLY A 73 27.19 12.45 -34.95
CA GLY A 73 26.88 13.83 -34.57
C GLY A 73 25.39 14.14 -34.39
N GLN A 74 24.50 13.15 -34.54
CA GLN A 74 23.08 13.28 -34.24
C GLN A 74 22.73 12.66 -32.89
N PHE A 75 21.89 13.39 -32.16
CA PHE A 75 21.28 12.94 -30.91
C PHE A 75 19.92 12.31 -31.22
N THR A 76 19.76 11.02 -30.88
CA THR A 76 18.48 10.34 -31.03
C THR A 76 18.00 9.76 -29.70
N ILE A 77 16.69 9.85 -29.48
CA ILE A 77 16.00 9.27 -28.33
C ILE A 77 15.28 8.02 -28.82
N HIS A 78 15.58 6.88 -28.19
CA HIS A 78 14.90 5.61 -28.46
C HIS A 78 14.30 5.06 -27.17
N THR A 79 13.07 4.57 -27.22
CA THR A 79 12.55 3.67 -26.18
C THR A 79 13.28 2.34 -26.27
N ALA A 80 13.65 1.73 -25.14
CA ALA A 80 14.27 0.41 -25.17
C ALA A 80 13.24 -0.64 -25.64
N ASP A 81 13.56 -1.38 -26.70
CA ASP A 81 12.72 -2.49 -27.18
C ASP A 81 12.72 -3.60 -26.14
N ILE A 82 11.59 -3.78 -25.47
CA ILE A 82 11.28 -4.96 -24.68
C ILE A 82 10.28 -5.72 -25.56
N LEU A 83 10.50 -7.02 -25.73
CA LEU A 83 9.68 -7.89 -26.59
C LEU A 83 8.19 -7.70 -26.28
N ASP A 84 7.34 -7.68 -27.32
CA ASP A 84 5.90 -7.47 -27.19
C ASP A 84 5.32 -8.39 -26.09
N ASP A 85 4.66 -7.77 -25.10
CA ASP A 85 4.06 -8.31 -23.87
C ASP A 85 4.90 -8.31 -22.57
N GLU A 86 6.16 -7.91 -22.59
CA GLU A 86 6.97 -7.77 -21.38
C GLU A 86 6.94 -6.34 -20.80
N LYS A 87 6.71 -6.22 -19.47
CA LYS A 87 6.82 -4.95 -18.75
C LYS A 87 7.89 -5.03 -17.66
N LEU A 88 8.77 -4.02 -17.62
CA LEU A 88 9.67 -3.82 -16.48
C LEU A 88 8.86 -3.52 -15.23
N ILE A 89 9.15 -4.25 -14.16
CA ILE A 89 8.52 -4.10 -12.85
C ILE A 89 9.55 -3.82 -11.77
N ASP A 90 9.16 -3.00 -10.80
CA ASP A 90 9.75 -2.97 -9.47
C ASP A 90 8.85 -3.76 -8.51
N PHE A 91 9.44 -4.45 -7.54
CA PHE A 91 8.70 -5.21 -6.53
C PHE A 91 9.12 -4.81 -5.13
N ASN A 92 8.17 -4.60 -4.23
CA ASN A 92 8.45 -4.31 -2.82
C ASN A 92 7.76 -5.32 -1.93
N PHE A 93 8.52 -5.97 -1.03
CA PHE A 93 7.95 -6.92 -0.07
C PHE A 93 7.57 -6.25 1.22
N PHE A 94 6.54 -6.78 1.87
CA PHE A 94 6.23 -6.43 3.24
C PHE A 94 5.77 -7.65 4.03
N VAL A 95 5.98 -7.59 5.34
CA VAL A 95 5.49 -8.57 6.29
C VAL A 95 5.07 -7.88 7.58
N VAL A 96 3.94 -8.27 8.14
CA VAL A 96 3.37 -7.75 9.39
C VAL A 96 2.99 -8.93 10.27
N LYS A 97 3.50 -8.96 11.50
CA LYS A 97 3.09 -9.96 12.49
C LYS A 97 1.67 -9.63 12.97
N LYS A 98 0.73 -10.55 12.81
CA LYS A 98 -0.71 -10.31 13.10
C LYS A 98 -0.96 -9.92 14.56
N SER A 99 -0.21 -10.51 15.49
CA SER A 99 -0.41 -10.28 16.93
C SER A 99 -0.02 -8.87 17.39
N SER A 100 0.99 -8.26 16.78
CA SER A 100 1.50 -6.94 17.15
C SER A 100 1.15 -5.85 16.15
N LEU A 101 0.74 -6.24 14.94
CA LEU A 101 0.56 -5.38 13.78
C LEU A 101 1.81 -4.55 13.45
N LYS A 102 2.99 -5.07 13.81
CA LYS A 102 4.29 -4.49 13.48
C LYS A 102 4.98 -5.35 12.42
N GLY A 103 5.79 -4.72 11.60
CA GLY A 103 6.32 -5.35 10.41
C GLY A 103 7.53 -4.66 9.81
N LEU A 104 7.92 -5.16 8.65
CA LEU A 104 8.97 -4.61 7.80
C LEU A 104 8.44 -4.40 6.39
N TYR A 105 8.98 -3.37 5.74
CA TYR A 105 8.79 -3.09 4.32
C TYR A 105 10.16 -2.96 3.65
N GLU A 106 10.37 -3.69 2.56
CA GLU A 106 11.59 -3.61 1.78
C GLU A 106 11.46 -2.52 0.72
N TYR A 107 12.35 -1.54 0.81
CA TYR A 107 12.41 -0.38 -0.07
C TYR A 107 13.78 -0.29 -0.74
N TYR A 108 13.82 0.13 -1.99
CA TYR A 108 15.06 0.49 -2.67
C TYR A 108 14.86 1.75 -3.50
N HIS A 109 15.98 2.36 -3.91
CA HIS A 109 15.94 3.62 -4.63
C HIS A 109 15.06 3.51 -5.89
N ASN A 110 14.15 4.47 -6.07
CA ASN A 110 13.13 4.54 -7.13
C ASN A 110 12.02 3.46 -7.12
N SER A 111 11.96 2.58 -6.12
CA SER A 111 10.84 1.64 -5.97
C SER A 111 9.58 2.31 -5.42
N CYS A 112 8.49 1.54 -5.31
CA CYS A 112 7.27 1.99 -4.64
C CYS A 112 7.59 2.49 -3.22
N SER A 113 7.03 3.64 -2.84
CA SER A 113 7.23 4.18 -1.49
C SER A 113 6.26 3.49 -0.51
N ILE A 114 6.69 3.35 0.75
CA ILE A 114 5.84 2.80 1.81
C ILE A 114 4.53 3.59 1.98
N HIS A 115 4.53 4.89 1.69
CA HIS A 115 3.34 5.73 1.80
C HIS A 115 2.24 5.32 0.82
N VAL A 116 2.60 4.76 -0.34
CA VAL A 116 1.64 4.22 -1.31
C VAL A 116 0.97 2.97 -0.75
N LEU A 117 1.74 2.03 -0.19
CA LEU A 117 1.18 0.85 0.49
C LEU A 117 0.26 1.27 1.64
N PHE A 118 0.67 2.25 2.45
CA PHE A 118 -0.16 2.76 3.53
C PHE A 118 -1.46 3.40 3.03
N ALA A 119 -1.40 4.19 1.96
CA ALA A 119 -2.59 4.78 1.36
C ALA A 119 -3.56 3.71 0.88
N LEU A 120 -3.06 2.69 0.18
CA LEU A 120 -3.86 1.55 -0.25
C LEU A 120 -4.57 0.86 0.92
N LEU A 121 -3.81 0.44 1.95
CA LEU A 121 -4.37 -0.30 3.07
C LEU A 121 -5.47 0.52 3.77
N ARG A 122 -5.26 1.83 3.96
CA ARG A 122 -6.29 2.70 4.55
C ARG A 122 -7.51 2.83 3.65
N ASN A 123 -7.32 2.99 2.34
CA ASN A 123 -8.41 3.12 1.38
C ASN A 123 -9.26 1.84 1.33
N LYS A 124 -8.63 0.67 1.23
CA LYS A 124 -9.35 -0.62 1.24
C LYS A 124 -10.04 -0.88 2.58
N PHE A 125 -9.45 -0.47 3.71
CA PHE A 125 -10.12 -0.57 5.01
C PHE A 125 -11.35 0.33 5.09
N ASN A 126 -11.27 1.56 4.58
CA ASN A 126 -12.40 2.47 4.52
C ASN A 126 -13.51 1.97 3.59
N ALA A 127 -13.16 1.30 2.48
CA ALA A 127 -14.12 0.65 1.59
C ALA A 127 -14.86 -0.49 2.33
N LEU A 128 -14.13 -1.42 2.95
CA LEU A 128 -14.73 -2.48 3.78
C LEU A 128 -15.66 -1.89 4.86
N LYS A 129 -15.23 -0.82 5.53
CA LYS A 129 -16.03 -0.14 6.54
C LYS A 129 -17.33 0.43 5.95
N ALA A 130 -17.27 1.05 4.77
CA ALA A 130 -18.45 1.57 4.10
C ALA A 130 -19.43 0.44 3.73
N ASP A 131 -18.92 -0.69 3.22
CA ASP A 131 -19.73 -1.87 2.89
C ASP A 131 -20.44 -2.42 4.13
N LYS A 132 -19.72 -2.55 5.27
CA LYS A 132 -20.31 -3.00 6.54
C LYS A 132 -21.39 -2.05 7.07
N ILE A 133 -21.20 -0.74 6.93
CA ILE A 133 -22.23 0.25 7.31
C ILE A 133 -23.45 0.12 6.40
N SER A 134 -23.26 -0.03 5.09
CA SER A 134 -24.35 -0.23 4.12
C SER A 134 -25.18 -1.47 4.44
N ASN A 135 -24.52 -2.60 4.74
CA ASN A 135 -25.20 -3.83 5.15
C ASN A 135 -25.99 -3.64 6.45
N TYR A 136 -25.39 -2.98 7.45
CA TYR A 136 -26.08 -2.67 8.69
C TYR A 136 -27.35 -1.84 8.46
N ILE A 137 -27.30 -0.85 7.55
CA ILE A 137 -28.48 -0.05 7.20
C ILE A 137 -29.57 -0.92 6.58
N ALA A 138 -29.21 -1.80 5.65
CA ALA A 138 -30.14 -2.71 4.99
C ALA A 138 -30.82 -3.67 6.00
N ASP A 139 -30.06 -4.21 6.94
CA ASP A 139 -30.56 -5.12 7.98
C ASP A 139 -31.44 -4.42 9.03
N ASN A 140 -31.37 -3.09 9.11
CA ASN A 140 -32.03 -2.29 10.15
C ASN A 140 -32.99 -1.22 9.59
N LEU A 141 -33.54 -1.44 8.38
CA LEU A 141 -34.46 -0.48 7.73
C LEU A 141 -35.68 -0.11 8.60
N ALA A 142 -36.14 -1.03 9.46
CA ALA A 142 -37.24 -0.79 10.40
C ALA A 142 -36.98 0.35 11.40
N LEU A 143 -35.71 0.73 11.64
CA LEU A 143 -35.36 1.88 12.48
C LEU A 143 -35.53 3.24 11.79
N GLY A 144 -35.76 3.24 10.48
CA GLY A 144 -35.62 4.41 9.60
C GLY A 144 -34.17 4.59 9.13
N ARG A 145 -33.98 4.92 7.85
CA ARG A 145 -32.67 4.96 7.17
C ARG A 145 -31.64 5.83 7.90
N GLU A 146 -32.01 7.06 8.26
CA GLU A 146 -31.11 8.01 8.92
C GLU A 146 -30.62 7.51 10.30
N LYS A 147 -31.54 6.95 11.09
CA LYS A 147 -31.23 6.38 12.41
C LYS A 147 -30.37 5.12 12.29
N ALA A 148 -30.64 4.27 11.30
CA ALA A 148 -29.83 3.10 11.01
C ALA A 148 -28.41 3.49 10.58
N GLU A 149 -28.27 4.51 9.73
CA GLU A 149 -26.96 5.02 9.29
C GLU A 149 -26.15 5.60 10.46
N ALA A 150 -26.77 6.42 11.31
CA ALA A 150 -26.09 6.98 12.49
C ALA A 150 -25.60 5.88 13.45
N LYS A 151 -26.43 4.85 13.68
CA LYS A 151 -26.04 3.67 14.48
C LYS A 151 -24.92 2.88 13.82
N GLY A 152 -25.01 2.59 12.51
CA GLY A 152 -23.98 1.88 11.77
C GLY A 152 -22.63 2.61 11.80
N LYS A 153 -22.61 3.93 11.58
CA LYS A 153 -21.39 4.74 11.68
C LYS A 153 -20.75 4.69 13.07
N LYS A 154 -21.57 4.65 14.13
CA LYS A 154 -21.12 4.51 15.51
C LYS A 154 -20.57 3.10 15.79
N GLU A 155 -21.28 2.07 15.32
CA GLU A 155 -20.90 0.66 15.47
C GLU A 155 -19.55 0.38 14.81
N TYR A 156 -19.35 0.86 13.59
CA TYR A 156 -18.11 0.69 12.84
C TYR A 156 -17.15 1.89 12.99
N ALA A 157 -17.23 2.61 14.12
CA ALA A 157 -16.34 3.74 14.38
C ALA A 157 -14.86 3.30 14.46
N GLY A 158 -13.96 4.24 14.17
CA GLY A 158 -12.51 3.97 14.11
C GLY A 158 -11.98 3.79 12.70
N ARG A 159 -10.65 3.72 12.59
CA ARG A 159 -9.89 3.67 11.34
C ARG A 159 -8.66 2.77 11.45
N LEU A 160 -8.19 2.26 10.32
CA LEU A 160 -6.84 1.72 10.21
C LEU A 160 -5.84 2.89 10.16
N SER A 161 -4.90 2.92 11.10
CA SER A 161 -3.79 3.88 11.12
C SER A 161 -2.49 3.16 10.77
N THR A 162 -1.56 3.88 10.16
CA THR A 162 -0.29 3.34 9.67
C THR A 162 0.85 4.30 10.02
N SER A 163 1.98 3.80 10.47
CA SER A 163 3.17 4.60 10.75
C SER A 163 4.44 3.85 10.37
N ILE A 164 5.49 4.63 10.07
CA ILE A 164 6.86 4.12 10.02
C ILE A 164 7.35 4.03 11.47
N LEU A 165 7.82 2.85 11.88
CA LEU A 165 8.57 2.66 13.11
C LEU A 165 10.00 3.14 12.83
N ILE A 166 10.34 4.34 13.28
CA ILE A 166 11.70 4.84 13.18
C ILE A 166 12.60 3.97 14.05
N ASP A 167 13.61 3.40 13.41
CA ASP A 167 14.74 2.66 14.00
C ASP A 167 15.68 3.63 14.74
N ASN A 168 16.37 3.13 15.77
CA ASN A 168 17.05 3.80 16.90
C ASN A 168 18.23 4.72 16.56
N ARG A 169 18.27 5.33 15.38
CA ARG A 169 19.29 6.30 15.03
C ARG A 169 19.04 7.57 15.84
N ASP A 170 20.08 7.99 16.55
CA ASP A 170 20.14 9.26 17.26
C ASP A 170 19.59 10.38 16.38
N ILE A 171 18.51 11.03 16.82
CA ILE A 171 17.80 12.09 16.09
C ILE A 171 18.79 13.13 15.52
N PRO A 172 19.82 13.57 16.26
CA PRO A 172 20.95 14.37 15.75
C PRO A 172 21.61 13.83 14.48
N THR A 173 21.85 12.53 14.36
CA THR A 173 22.45 11.92 13.16
C THR A 173 21.53 12.08 11.95
N VAL A 174 20.23 11.86 12.15
CA VAL A 174 19.22 12.04 11.11
C VAL A 174 19.14 13.51 10.69
N LEU A 175 19.10 14.43 11.64
CA LEU A 175 19.03 15.87 11.37
C LEU A 175 20.30 16.42 10.67
N ALA A 176 21.48 15.90 11.02
CA ALA A 176 22.75 16.30 10.41
C ALA A 176 22.89 15.88 8.94
N GLU A 177 22.24 14.78 8.53
CA GLU A 177 22.17 14.37 7.13
C GLU A 177 21.28 15.30 6.29
N TYR A 178 20.19 15.82 6.87
CA TYR A 178 19.30 16.78 6.18
C TYR A 178 19.93 18.17 6.03
N ALA A 179 20.82 18.59 6.93
CA ALA A 179 21.50 19.89 6.86
C ALA A 179 22.64 19.95 5.80
N LYS A 180 22.97 18.82 5.16
CA LYS A 180 23.98 18.75 4.09
C LYS A 180 23.38 18.88 2.68
N VAL A 181 22.08 19.08 2.57
CA VAL A 181 21.35 19.34 1.32
C VAL A 181 20.97 20.81 1.26
#